data_AF-A0A536J8H7-F1
#
_entry.id   AF-A0A536J8H7-F1
#
_cell.length_a   1.000
_cell.length_b   1.000
_cell.length_c   1.000
_cell.angle_alpha   90.00
_cell.angle_beta   90.00
_cell.angle_gamma   90.00
#
_symmetry.space_group_name_H-M   'P 1'
#
loop_
_entity.id
_entity.type
_entity.pdbx_description
1 polymer ?
#
loop_
_entity_poly.entity_id
_entity_poly.type
_entity_poly.pdbx_seq_one_letter_code
_entity_poly.pdbx_strand_id
1 'polypeptide(L)'
;MTGKGLPKTDGSLRGYVGRTLPGRSAILVSNRGPSDPRDDGTFRRGAGGVVTGLLTLAEATGADWVACARTDAERNLVERDGQGLKVPLARAQGRLYYATPTREQYEMYYGVIANPVLWFIQHYLWDLGNEPVIDDRIHQAWTDGYVQVNLQMAEKVIEIANAAPNPPLVLVHDYQLYLVPRLVRQAVPDALIQHFVHVPWPTPQYWKVLPKHMRDPILEGLLGCDIVGFQSSLDVRNFLLTCEENLGLQVDEHERAVVSARAGCGL
;
A
#
# COMPACT_ATOMS: atom_id res chain seq x y z
N MET A 1 -6.93 6.88 -53.79
CA MET A 1 -6.73 7.60 -52.51
C MET A 1 -7.39 6.78 -51.40
N THR A 2 -6.61 5.89 -50.78
CA THR A 2 -7.06 5.02 -49.68
C THR A 2 -6.85 5.75 -48.36
N GLY A 3 -7.94 6.22 -47.76
CA GLY A 3 -7.93 6.78 -46.42
C GLY A 3 -7.63 5.69 -45.39
N LYS A 4 -6.39 5.63 -44.90
CA LYS A 4 -6.06 4.92 -43.67
C LYS A 4 -6.74 5.67 -42.52
N GLY A 5 -7.88 5.16 -42.06
CA GLY A 5 -8.50 5.62 -40.82
C GLY A 5 -7.50 5.45 -39.67
N LEU A 6 -7.32 6.49 -38.86
CA LEU A 6 -6.54 6.39 -37.63
C LEU A 6 -7.11 5.22 -36.78
N PRO A 7 -6.24 4.40 -36.16
CA PRO A 7 -6.71 3.32 -35.29
C PRO A 7 -7.53 3.91 -34.15
N LYS A 8 -8.76 3.39 -33.97
CA LYS A 8 -9.62 3.76 -32.83
C LYS A 8 -8.85 3.46 -31.55
N THR A 9 -8.57 4.49 -30.76
CA THR A 9 -7.96 4.36 -29.44
C THR A 9 -8.87 3.52 -28.55
N ASP A 10 -8.35 2.41 -28.01
CA ASP A 10 -9.08 1.61 -27.04
C ASP A 10 -9.37 2.45 -25.78
N GLY A 11 -10.65 2.77 -25.57
CA GLY A 11 -11.13 3.53 -24.42
C GLY A 11 -11.23 2.72 -23.13
N SER A 12 -10.92 1.42 -23.17
CA SER A 12 -10.90 0.58 -21.97
C SER A 12 -9.80 1.02 -20.99
N LEU A 13 -9.94 0.69 -19.71
CA LEU A 13 -8.91 0.94 -18.69
C LEU A 13 -7.57 0.29 -19.10
N ARG A 14 -7.62 -0.89 -19.72
CA ARG A 14 -6.43 -1.58 -20.23
C ARG A 14 -5.77 -0.80 -21.36
N GLY A 15 -6.57 -0.27 -22.29
CA GLY A 15 -6.09 0.60 -23.35
C GLY A 15 -5.48 1.90 -22.82
N TYR A 16 -6.06 2.48 -21.77
CA TYR A 16 -5.52 3.67 -21.11
C TYR A 16 -4.18 3.37 -20.41
N VAL A 17 -4.14 2.35 -19.54
CA VAL A 17 -2.92 1.91 -18.83
C VAL A 17 -1.79 1.60 -19.82
N GLY A 18 -2.09 0.86 -20.89
CA GLY A 18 -1.09 0.54 -21.91
C GLY A 18 -0.52 1.76 -22.64
N ARG A 19 -1.24 2.89 -22.67
CA ARG A 19 -0.76 4.15 -23.26
C ARG A 19 -0.01 5.03 -22.26
N THR A 20 -0.47 5.10 -21.02
CA THR A 20 0.09 6.02 -20.01
C THR A 20 1.21 5.42 -19.19
N LEU A 21 1.27 4.09 -19.09
CA LEU A 21 2.29 3.35 -18.35
C LEU A 21 2.89 2.22 -19.23
N PRO A 22 3.34 2.50 -20.47
CA PRO A 22 3.86 1.47 -21.35
C PRO A 22 5.15 0.87 -20.78
N GLY A 23 5.29 -0.45 -20.90
CA GLY A 23 6.56 -1.14 -20.59
C GLY A 23 6.96 -1.07 -19.12
N ARG A 24 6.01 -1.14 -18.18
CA ARG A 24 6.28 -1.30 -16.75
C ARG A 24 5.75 -2.62 -16.23
N SER A 25 6.46 -3.21 -15.28
CA SER A 25 5.99 -4.40 -14.56
C SER A 25 5.27 -3.96 -13.30
N ALA A 26 3.94 -4.11 -13.29
CA ALA A 26 3.12 -3.68 -12.19
C ALA A 26 3.13 -4.69 -11.04
N ILE A 27 3.23 -4.18 -9.81
CA ILE A 27 3.15 -4.93 -8.57
C ILE A 27 2.09 -4.25 -7.71
N LEU A 28 0.99 -4.95 -7.47
CA LEU A 28 -0.11 -4.49 -6.64
C LEU A 28 0.08 -5.00 -5.22
N VAL A 29 0.04 -4.11 -4.23
CA VAL A 29 0.36 -4.43 -2.84
C VAL A 29 -0.81 -4.04 -1.95
N SER A 30 -1.39 -4.99 -1.24
CA SER A 30 -2.51 -4.74 -0.30
C SER A 30 -2.49 -5.72 0.86
N ASN A 31 -3.07 -5.35 2.01
CA ASN A 31 -3.10 -6.24 3.17
C ASN A 31 -3.75 -7.60 2.88
N ARG A 32 -4.79 -7.62 2.03
CA ARG A 32 -5.50 -8.84 1.61
C ARG A 32 -5.22 -9.16 0.15
N GLY A 33 -5.16 -10.44 -0.18
CA GLY A 33 -5.11 -10.92 -1.56
C GLY A 33 -6.45 -10.77 -2.30
N PRO A 34 -6.48 -11.07 -3.62
CA PRO A 34 -7.68 -10.99 -4.46
C PRO A 34 -8.76 -12.01 -4.09
N SER A 35 -8.38 -13.08 -3.40
CA SER A 35 -9.25 -14.20 -3.03
C SER A 35 -8.75 -14.90 -1.77
N ASP A 36 -9.69 -15.37 -0.94
CA ASP A 36 -9.40 -16.20 0.23
C ASP A 36 -9.26 -17.67 -0.21
N PRO A 37 -8.25 -18.40 0.26
CA PRO A 37 -8.18 -19.83 0.03
C PRO A 37 -9.27 -20.59 0.83
N ARG A 38 -9.70 -21.72 0.29
CA ARG A 38 -10.60 -22.69 0.94
C ARG A 38 -9.85 -23.95 1.31
N ASP A 39 -10.42 -24.72 2.22
CA ASP A 39 -9.86 -25.99 2.71
C ASP A 39 -9.74 -27.05 1.61
N ASP A 40 -10.54 -26.94 0.55
CA ASP A 40 -10.51 -27.82 -0.64
C ASP A 40 -9.44 -27.42 -1.67
N GLY A 41 -8.61 -26.42 -1.37
CA GLY A 41 -7.58 -25.90 -2.27
C GLY A 41 -8.10 -24.93 -3.34
N THR A 42 -9.40 -24.63 -3.36
CA THR A 42 -9.97 -23.62 -4.26
C THR A 42 -9.93 -22.21 -3.64
N PHE A 43 -10.20 -21.19 -4.45
CA PHE A 43 -10.20 -19.79 -4.00
C PHE A 43 -11.62 -19.21 -4.01
N ARG A 44 -12.02 -18.57 -2.92
CA ARG A 44 -13.21 -17.73 -2.85
C ARG A 44 -12.82 -16.29 -3.16
N ARG A 45 -13.45 -15.69 -4.17
CA ARG A 45 -13.23 -14.28 -4.49
C ARG A 45 -13.45 -13.39 -3.26
N GLY A 46 -12.52 -12.47 -3.01
CA GLY A 46 -12.64 -11.51 -1.92
C GLY A 46 -13.88 -10.63 -2.10
N ALA A 47 -14.61 -10.39 -1.02
CA ALA A 47 -15.78 -9.52 -1.01
C ALA A 47 -15.39 -8.10 -0.55
N GLY A 48 -15.94 -7.07 -1.20
CA GLY A 48 -15.75 -5.66 -0.83
C GLY A 48 -15.51 -4.72 -2.02
N GLY A 49 -15.90 -3.46 -1.88
CA GLY A 49 -15.76 -2.45 -2.94
C GLY A 49 -14.31 -2.20 -3.35
N VAL A 50 -13.40 -2.10 -2.37
CA VAL A 50 -11.95 -1.89 -2.60
C VAL A 50 -11.35 -3.05 -3.40
N VAL A 51 -11.54 -4.30 -2.94
CA VAL A 51 -11.01 -5.49 -3.62
C VAL A 51 -11.53 -5.58 -5.06
N THR A 52 -12.79 -5.22 -5.30
CA THR A 52 -13.37 -5.22 -6.65
C THR A 52 -12.67 -4.23 -7.60
N GLY A 53 -12.36 -3.03 -7.12
CA GLY A 53 -11.60 -2.04 -7.89
C GLY A 53 -10.18 -2.51 -8.17
N LEU A 54 -9.50 -3.05 -7.16
CA LEU A 54 -8.13 -3.56 -7.25
C LEU A 54 -7.99 -4.75 -8.21
N LEU A 55 -8.98 -5.65 -8.26
CA LEU A 55 -9.02 -6.74 -9.26
C LEU A 55 -9.03 -6.20 -10.70
N THR A 56 -9.80 -5.15 -10.96
CA THR A 56 -9.89 -4.55 -12.29
C THR A 56 -8.57 -3.87 -12.67
N LEU A 57 -7.91 -3.23 -11.71
CA LEU A 57 -6.59 -2.64 -11.88
C LEU A 57 -5.54 -3.71 -12.21
N ALA A 58 -5.49 -4.79 -11.41
CA ALA A 58 -4.57 -5.91 -11.62
C ALA A 58 -4.72 -6.53 -13.02
N GLU A 59 -5.94 -6.67 -13.53
CA GLU A 59 -6.19 -7.16 -14.88
C GLU A 59 -5.75 -6.19 -15.98
N ALA A 60 -6.00 -4.89 -15.77
CA ALA A 60 -5.64 -3.87 -16.74
C ALA A 60 -4.11 -3.72 -16.86
N THR A 61 -3.38 -3.89 -15.76
CA THR A 61 -1.92 -3.77 -15.71
C THR A 61 -1.19 -5.09 -15.89
N GLY A 62 -1.87 -6.23 -15.72
CA GLY A 62 -1.24 -7.54 -15.60
C GLY A 62 -0.35 -7.65 -14.36
N ALA A 63 -0.76 -7.02 -13.24
CA ALA A 63 0.09 -6.92 -12.05
C ALA A 63 0.27 -8.26 -11.34
N ASP A 64 1.49 -8.49 -10.85
CA ASP A 64 1.72 -9.44 -9.77
C ASP A 64 1.17 -8.86 -8.46
N TRP A 65 0.55 -9.69 -7.63
CA TRP A 65 -0.10 -9.27 -6.40
C TRP A 65 0.72 -9.68 -5.17
N VAL A 66 1.02 -8.74 -4.28
CA VAL A 66 1.63 -9.00 -2.98
C VAL A 66 0.62 -8.76 -1.87
N ALA A 67 0.45 -9.74 -0.99
CA ALA A 67 -0.45 -9.66 0.15
C ALA A 67 0.17 -10.18 1.44
N CYS A 68 -0.48 -9.91 2.57
CA CYS A 68 -0.09 -10.47 3.85
C CYS A 68 -0.81 -11.81 4.10
N ALA A 69 -0.10 -12.84 4.54
CA ALA A 69 -0.72 -14.08 5.01
C ALA A 69 -1.32 -13.85 6.41
N ARG A 70 -2.64 -13.97 6.51
CA ARG A 70 -3.43 -13.63 7.71
C ARG A 70 -3.77 -14.89 8.49
N THR A 71 -4.00 -15.98 7.77
CA THR A 71 -4.49 -17.26 8.28
C THR A 71 -3.45 -18.37 8.12
N ASP A 72 -3.60 -19.45 8.90
CA ASP A 72 -2.74 -20.63 8.75
C ASP A 72 -2.94 -21.29 7.39
N ALA A 73 -4.15 -21.22 6.81
CA ALA A 73 -4.40 -21.71 5.46
C ALA A 73 -3.55 -20.96 4.40
N GLU A 74 -3.45 -19.64 4.48
CA GLU A 74 -2.60 -18.85 3.59
C GLU A 74 -1.10 -19.15 3.80
N ARG A 75 -0.66 -19.30 5.06
CA ARG A 75 0.73 -19.69 5.37
C ARG A 75 1.09 -21.08 4.81
N ASN A 76 0.22 -22.06 5.03
CA ASN A 76 0.39 -23.43 4.53
C ASN A 76 0.43 -23.49 3.01
N LEU A 77 -0.27 -22.60 2.30
CA LEU A 77 -0.20 -22.53 0.83
C LEU A 77 1.19 -22.10 0.33
N VAL A 78 1.81 -21.13 1.01
CA VAL A 78 3.17 -20.69 0.66
C VAL A 78 4.18 -21.82 0.86
N GLU A 79 4.05 -22.59 1.93
CA GLU A 79 4.92 -23.74 2.22
C GLU A 79 4.78 -24.86 1.18
N ARG A 80 3.58 -25.07 0.63
CA ARG A 80 3.29 -26.17 -0.32
C ARG A 80 3.66 -25.83 -1.76
N ASP A 81 3.23 -24.67 -2.24
CA ASP A 81 3.25 -24.35 -3.68
C ASP A 81 4.40 -23.39 -4.05
N GLY A 82 5.19 -22.97 -3.06
CA GLY A 82 6.37 -22.12 -3.25
C GLY A 82 6.02 -20.65 -3.53
N GLN A 83 6.90 -19.97 -4.27
CA GLN A 83 6.80 -18.53 -4.52
C GLN A 83 5.91 -18.22 -5.75
N GLY A 84 4.69 -17.74 -5.51
CA GLY A 84 3.80 -17.18 -6.54
C GLY A 84 2.65 -18.09 -6.95
N LEU A 85 1.56 -18.03 -6.18
CA LEU A 85 0.33 -18.79 -6.35
C LEU A 85 -0.47 -18.28 -7.56
N LYS A 86 -1.02 -19.20 -8.38
CA LYS A 86 -1.98 -18.82 -9.41
C LYS A 86 -3.35 -18.62 -8.78
N VAL A 87 -3.89 -17.41 -8.90
CA VAL A 87 -5.18 -17.06 -8.30
C VAL A 87 -6.15 -16.49 -9.34
N PRO A 88 -7.46 -16.73 -9.19
CA PRO A 88 -8.45 -16.13 -10.06
C PRO A 88 -8.58 -14.63 -9.79
N LEU A 89 -8.55 -13.84 -10.85
CA LEU A 89 -9.01 -12.45 -10.87
C LEU A 89 -10.50 -12.42 -11.29
N ALA A 90 -11.02 -11.27 -11.73
CA ALA A 90 -12.42 -11.15 -12.18
C ALA A 90 -12.71 -11.85 -13.51
N ARG A 91 -11.78 -11.79 -14.47
CA ARG A 91 -11.85 -12.26 -15.85
C ARG A 91 -10.54 -12.90 -16.34
N ALA A 92 -9.52 -12.99 -15.48
CA ALA A 92 -8.22 -13.55 -15.80
C ALA A 92 -7.63 -14.34 -14.62
N GLN A 93 -6.42 -14.87 -14.78
CA GLN A 93 -5.60 -15.38 -13.69
C GLN A 93 -4.45 -14.41 -13.41
N GLY A 94 -4.08 -14.26 -12.14
CA GLY A 94 -2.93 -13.49 -11.69
C GLY A 94 -1.98 -14.34 -10.85
N ARG A 95 -0.84 -13.76 -10.48
CA ARG A 95 0.08 -14.35 -9.50
C ARG A 95 -0.08 -13.62 -8.17
N LEU A 96 -0.13 -14.40 -7.09
CA LEU A 96 -0.20 -13.91 -5.72
C LEU A 96 1.00 -14.38 -4.92
N TYR A 97 1.62 -13.44 -4.24
CA TYR A 97 2.76 -13.65 -3.38
C TYR A 97 2.40 -13.18 -1.98
N TYR A 98 2.66 -14.02 -0.98
CA TYR A 98 2.42 -13.66 0.40
C TYR A 98 3.73 -13.27 1.09
N ALA A 99 3.69 -12.17 1.86
CA ALA A 99 4.53 -12.04 3.04
C ALA A 99 3.94 -12.91 4.16
N THR A 100 4.78 -13.55 4.94
CA THR A 100 4.36 -14.59 5.89
C THR A 100 4.74 -14.24 7.34
N PRO A 101 4.16 -13.18 7.92
CA PRO A 101 4.39 -12.89 9.32
C PRO A 101 3.84 -14.00 10.20
N THR A 102 4.40 -14.11 11.41
CA THR A 102 3.84 -15.02 12.41
C THR A 102 2.44 -14.59 12.80
N ARG A 103 1.66 -15.51 13.38
CA ARG A 103 0.32 -15.19 13.90
C ARG A 103 0.35 -14.04 14.91
N GLU A 104 1.36 -14.02 15.76
CA GLU A 104 1.54 -12.98 16.78
C GLU A 104 1.86 -11.63 16.16
N GLN A 105 2.78 -11.59 15.20
CA GLN A 105 3.09 -10.38 14.44
C GLN A 105 1.86 -9.83 13.72
N TYR A 106 1.06 -10.70 13.08
CA TYR A 106 -0.16 -10.27 12.40
C TYR A 106 -1.20 -9.72 13.38
N GLU A 107 -1.37 -10.34 14.55
CA GLU A 107 -2.29 -9.84 15.58
C GLU A 107 -1.86 -8.47 16.10
N MET A 108 -0.57 -8.27 16.39
CA MET A 108 -0.05 -6.97 16.78
C MET A 108 -0.20 -5.92 15.67
N TYR A 109 0.15 -6.27 14.43
CA TYR A 109 0.03 -5.39 13.27
C TYR A 109 -1.42 -4.98 12.98
N TYR A 110 -2.35 -5.94 12.88
CA TYR A 110 -3.70 -5.68 12.41
C TYR A 110 -4.70 -5.48 13.56
N GLY A 111 -4.62 -6.36 14.56
CA GLY A 111 -5.53 -6.42 15.71
C GLY A 111 -5.23 -5.40 16.81
N VAL A 112 -4.02 -4.80 16.84
CA VAL A 112 -3.65 -3.74 17.80
C VAL A 112 -3.36 -2.41 17.13
N ILE A 113 -2.55 -2.37 16.07
CA ILE A 113 -2.16 -1.10 15.43
C ILE A 113 -3.12 -0.68 14.31
N ALA A 114 -3.30 -1.50 13.27
CA ALA A 114 -4.04 -1.05 12.10
C ALA A 114 -5.50 -0.69 12.44
N ASN A 115 -6.27 -1.62 13.04
CA ASN A 115 -7.69 -1.37 13.30
C ASN A 115 -7.99 -0.57 14.58
N PRO A 116 -7.42 -0.86 15.75
CA PRO A 116 -7.76 -0.04 16.93
C PRO A 116 -7.09 1.33 16.95
N VAL A 117 -5.91 1.48 16.34
CA VAL A 117 -5.14 2.73 16.42
C VAL A 117 -5.29 3.56 15.14
N LEU A 118 -4.82 3.06 14.00
CA LEU A 118 -4.80 3.85 12.75
C LEU A 118 -6.21 4.11 12.20
N TRP A 119 -7.09 3.11 12.20
CA TRP A 119 -8.47 3.33 11.75
C TRP A 119 -9.20 4.33 12.65
N PHE A 120 -9.07 4.23 13.98
CA PHE A 120 -9.77 5.13 14.91
C PHE A 120 -9.28 6.57 14.78
N ILE A 121 -7.97 6.79 14.69
CA ILE A 121 -7.44 8.15 14.52
C ILE A 121 -7.89 8.75 13.19
N GLN A 122 -7.88 7.97 12.12
CA GLN A 122 -8.23 8.43 10.78
C GLN A 122 -9.73 8.70 10.60
N HIS A 123 -10.57 8.11 11.44
CA HIS A 123 -12.01 8.31 11.45
C HIS A 123 -12.51 9.19 12.60
N TYR A 124 -11.63 9.83 13.37
CA TYR A 124 -11.98 10.67 14.52
C TYR A 124 -12.87 9.96 15.55
N LEU A 125 -12.57 8.69 15.85
CA LEU A 125 -13.41 7.85 16.71
C LEU A 125 -13.02 7.89 18.19
N TRP A 126 -11.96 8.59 18.57
CA TRP A 126 -11.53 8.68 19.97
C TRP A 126 -12.17 9.85 20.68
N ASP A 127 -12.64 9.57 21.89
CA ASP A 127 -12.91 10.60 22.88
C ASP A 127 -11.59 11.01 23.55
N LEU A 128 -10.98 12.08 23.06
CA LEU A 128 -9.66 12.55 23.53
C LEU A 128 -9.59 12.87 25.03
N GLY A 129 -10.73 12.97 25.72
CA GLY A 129 -10.76 13.10 27.18
C GLY A 129 -10.40 11.81 27.94
N ASN A 130 -10.59 10.65 27.30
CA ASN A 130 -10.44 9.33 27.93
C ASN A 130 -9.55 8.36 27.12
N GLU A 131 -9.48 8.52 25.80
CA GLU A 131 -8.82 7.63 24.85
C GLU A 131 -8.03 8.40 23.79
N PRO A 132 -6.99 7.81 23.19
CA PRO A 132 -6.46 6.49 23.46
C PRO A 132 -5.54 6.48 24.70
N VAL A 133 -5.58 5.39 25.46
CA VAL A 133 -4.49 5.07 26.39
C VAL A 133 -3.41 4.36 25.59
N ILE A 134 -2.34 5.09 25.25
CA ILE A 134 -1.18 4.51 24.57
C ILE A 134 -0.29 3.84 25.62
N ASP A 135 -0.47 2.53 25.78
CA ASP A 135 0.25 1.70 26.76
C ASP A 135 1.41 0.91 26.14
N ASP A 136 2.14 0.18 26.99
CA ASP A 136 3.28 -0.65 26.57
C ASP A 136 2.88 -1.69 25.50
N ARG A 137 1.64 -2.17 25.52
CA ARG A 137 1.13 -3.11 24.51
C ARG A 137 1.07 -2.46 23.13
N ILE A 138 0.62 -1.20 23.04
CA ILE A 138 0.60 -0.47 21.76
C ILE A 138 2.03 -0.18 21.28
N HIS A 139 2.94 0.22 22.18
CA HIS A 139 4.35 0.42 21.82
C HIS A 139 5.04 -0.86 21.33
N GLN A 140 4.79 -1.98 21.98
CA GLN A 140 5.28 -3.29 21.56
C GLN A 140 4.69 -3.68 20.21
N ALA A 141 3.37 -3.57 20.06
CA ALA A 141 2.69 -3.95 18.82
C ALA A 141 3.11 -3.11 17.61
N TRP A 142 3.48 -1.85 17.83
CA TRP A 142 4.10 -1.01 16.81
C TRP A 142 5.42 -1.60 16.32
N THR A 143 6.32 -1.92 17.25
CA THR A 143 7.70 -2.35 16.94
C THR A 143 7.76 -3.78 16.42
N ASP A 144 7.09 -4.69 17.11
CA ASP A 144 7.17 -6.14 16.87
C ASP A 144 6.09 -6.63 15.89
N GLY A 145 5.02 -5.85 15.71
CA GLY A 145 3.96 -6.12 14.75
C GLY A 145 4.04 -5.22 13.53
N TYR A 146 3.61 -3.97 13.67
CA TYR A 146 3.33 -3.11 12.52
C TYR A 146 4.55 -2.85 11.64
N VAL A 147 5.69 -2.52 12.26
CA VAL A 147 6.96 -2.33 11.57
C VAL A 147 7.43 -3.64 10.94
N GLN A 148 7.41 -4.76 11.68
CA GLN A 148 7.88 -6.06 11.16
C GLN A 148 7.05 -6.56 9.97
N VAL A 149 5.73 -6.42 10.01
CA VAL A 149 4.87 -6.82 8.90
C VAL A 149 5.11 -5.93 7.67
N ASN A 150 5.26 -4.61 7.85
CA ASN A 150 5.59 -3.72 6.73
C ASN A 150 6.97 -4.02 6.12
N LEU A 151 7.97 -4.38 6.94
CA LEU A 151 9.29 -4.84 6.46
C LEU A 151 9.16 -6.08 5.58
N GLN A 152 8.48 -7.13 6.06
CA GLN A 152 8.27 -8.36 5.30
C GLN A 152 7.47 -8.13 4.00
N MET A 153 6.48 -7.24 4.04
CA MET A 153 5.74 -6.82 2.85
C MET A 153 6.67 -6.12 1.84
N ALA A 154 7.50 -5.19 2.30
CA ALA A 154 8.45 -4.49 1.45
C ALA A 154 9.50 -5.44 0.85
N GLU A 155 10.04 -6.36 1.64
CA GLU A 155 10.98 -7.40 1.18
C GLU A 155 10.38 -8.22 0.03
N LYS A 156 9.12 -8.63 0.15
CA LYS A 156 8.44 -9.37 -0.92
C LYS A 156 8.24 -8.53 -2.18
N VAL A 157 7.92 -7.25 -2.03
CA VAL A 157 7.81 -6.32 -3.16
C VAL A 157 9.17 -6.12 -3.85
N ILE A 158 10.24 -5.96 -3.08
CA ILE A 158 11.61 -5.78 -3.59
C ILE A 158 12.07 -7.01 -4.36
N GLU A 159 11.82 -8.22 -3.85
CA GLU A 159 12.12 -9.48 -4.53
C GLU A 159 11.47 -9.54 -5.92
N ILE A 160 10.17 -9.22 -6.01
CA ILE A 160 9.41 -9.25 -7.26
C ILE A 160 9.86 -8.12 -8.20
N ALA A 161 10.11 -6.93 -7.66
CA ALA A 161 10.57 -5.78 -8.42
C ALA A 161 11.94 -6.04 -9.06
N ASN A 162 12.88 -6.67 -8.34
CA ASN A 162 14.20 -7.01 -8.87
C ASN A 162 14.16 -8.13 -9.91
N ALA A 163 13.19 -9.05 -9.81
CA ALA A 163 12.98 -10.10 -10.80
C ALA A 163 12.15 -9.64 -12.02
N ALA A 164 11.62 -8.42 -12.00
CA ALA A 164 10.73 -7.92 -13.03
C ALA A 164 11.47 -7.68 -14.36
N PRO A 165 10.86 -8.03 -15.50
CA PRO A 165 11.49 -7.82 -16.81
C PRO A 165 11.54 -6.36 -17.27
N ASN A 166 10.78 -5.47 -16.62
CA ASN A 166 10.66 -4.06 -16.95
C ASN A 166 10.71 -3.21 -15.67
N PRO A 167 10.97 -1.89 -15.77
CA PRO A 167 10.96 -1.00 -14.62
C PRO A 167 9.69 -1.15 -13.76
N PRO A 168 9.83 -1.34 -12.44
CA PRO A 168 8.69 -1.67 -11.59
C PRO A 168 7.75 -0.49 -11.42
N LEU A 169 6.46 -0.82 -11.37
CA LEU A 169 5.38 0.07 -10.96
C LEU A 169 4.75 -0.53 -9.70
N VAL A 170 5.02 0.05 -8.54
CA VAL A 170 4.54 -0.45 -7.26
C VAL A 170 3.30 0.34 -6.85
N LEU A 171 2.18 -0.36 -6.70
CA LEU A 171 0.87 0.20 -6.39
C LEU A 171 0.47 -0.28 -5.00
N VAL A 172 0.80 0.51 -3.98
CA VAL A 172 0.52 0.19 -2.57
C VAL A 172 -0.86 0.71 -2.18
N HIS A 173 -1.61 -0.09 -1.44
CA HIS A 173 -2.96 0.26 -1.02
C HIS A 173 -3.15 0.19 0.49
N ASP A 174 -3.75 1.27 0.96
CA ASP A 174 -4.42 1.41 2.24
C ASP A 174 -3.50 1.58 3.47
N TYR A 175 -4.12 1.91 4.60
CA TYR A 175 -3.43 2.40 5.80
C TYR A 175 -2.58 1.36 6.54
N GLN A 176 -2.72 0.07 6.21
CA GLN A 176 -1.93 -0.95 6.89
C GLN A 176 -0.48 -0.98 6.38
N LEU A 177 -0.20 -0.39 5.21
CA LEU A 177 1.08 -0.54 4.51
C LEU A 177 1.87 0.76 4.39
N TYR A 178 1.69 1.71 5.32
CA TYR A 178 2.29 3.04 5.17
C TYR A 178 3.82 3.07 5.11
N LEU A 179 4.52 2.09 5.67
CA LEU A 179 5.98 2.09 5.69
C LEU A 179 6.60 1.48 4.43
N VAL A 180 5.81 0.66 3.69
CA VAL A 180 6.27 -0.06 2.50
C VAL A 180 6.92 0.87 1.46
N PRO A 181 6.34 2.03 1.07
CA PRO A 181 6.88 2.80 -0.05
C PRO A 181 8.31 3.30 0.18
N ARG A 182 8.63 3.81 1.37
CA ARG A 182 10.00 4.24 1.71
C ARG A 182 10.99 3.07 1.71
N LEU A 183 10.60 1.93 2.27
CA LEU A 183 11.44 0.74 2.30
C LEU A 183 11.76 0.25 0.88
N VAL A 184 10.74 0.22 0.01
CA VAL A 184 10.92 -0.13 -1.41
C VAL A 184 11.78 0.90 -2.14
N ARG A 185 11.55 2.21 -1.93
CA ARG A 185 12.35 3.28 -2.56
C ARG A 185 13.83 3.15 -2.24
N GLN A 186 14.18 2.80 -1.00
CA GLN A 186 15.56 2.64 -0.57
C GLN A 186 16.28 1.50 -1.29
N ALA A 187 15.57 0.40 -1.59
CA ALA A 187 16.13 -0.77 -2.24
C ALA A 187 16.01 -0.74 -3.78
N VAL A 188 14.97 -0.07 -4.31
CA VAL A 188 14.65 0.02 -5.74
C VAL A 188 14.42 1.49 -6.12
N PRO A 189 15.48 2.31 -6.22
CA PRO A 189 15.37 3.76 -6.39
C PRO A 189 14.64 4.21 -7.65
N ASP A 190 14.63 3.38 -8.71
CA ASP A 190 14.02 3.69 -10.01
C ASP A 190 12.56 3.20 -10.14
N ALA A 191 12.00 2.58 -9.09
CA ALA A 191 10.60 2.17 -9.07
C ALA A 191 9.68 3.39 -9.19
N LEU A 192 8.61 3.30 -9.97
CA LEU A 192 7.50 4.25 -9.85
C LEU A 192 6.59 3.73 -8.74
N ILE A 193 6.44 4.49 -7.65
CA ILE A 193 5.72 4.05 -6.45
C ILE A 193 4.52 4.96 -6.21
N GLN A 194 3.34 4.36 -6.19
CA GLN A 194 2.09 5.02 -5.80
C GLN A 194 1.56 4.39 -4.52
N HIS A 195 1.05 5.21 -3.60
CA HIS A 195 0.22 4.74 -2.49
C HIS A 195 -1.17 5.36 -2.59
N PHE A 196 -2.23 4.56 -2.46
CA PHE A 196 -3.60 5.08 -2.37
C PHE A 196 -4.21 4.78 -1.00
N VAL A 197 -4.62 5.83 -0.29
CA VAL A 197 -5.24 5.75 1.03
C VAL A 197 -6.76 5.70 0.87
N HIS A 198 -7.37 4.61 1.35
CA HIS A 198 -8.82 4.37 1.17
C HIS A 198 -9.67 4.89 2.33
N VAL A 199 -9.04 5.46 3.34
CA VAL A 199 -9.69 6.02 4.55
C VAL A 199 -9.40 7.52 4.63
N PRO A 200 -10.16 8.30 5.43
CA PRO A 200 -9.92 9.72 5.58
C PRO A 200 -8.53 10.01 6.16
N TRP A 201 -8.00 11.20 5.89
CA TRP A 201 -6.77 11.68 6.53
C TRP A 201 -7.10 12.75 7.59
N PRO A 202 -6.66 12.58 8.85
CA PRO A 202 -7.03 13.48 9.92
C PRO A 202 -6.26 14.80 9.85
N THR A 203 -6.73 15.80 10.58
CA THR A 203 -6.05 17.09 10.72
C THR A 203 -4.69 16.92 11.39
N PRO A 204 -3.74 17.83 11.15
CA PRO A 204 -2.41 17.76 11.75
C PRO A 204 -2.44 17.67 13.28
N GLN A 205 -3.35 18.41 13.91
CA GLN A 205 -3.53 18.40 15.36
C GLN A 205 -4.01 17.04 15.87
N TYR A 206 -4.98 16.42 15.20
CA TYR A 206 -5.49 15.12 15.62
C TYR A 206 -4.47 14.01 15.36
N TRP A 207 -3.68 14.10 14.29
CA TRP A 207 -2.56 13.19 14.03
C TRP A 207 -1.51 13.18 15.16
N LYS A 208 -1.38 14.30 15.90
CA LYS A 208 -0.44 14.42 17.02
C LYS A 208 -0.81 13.56 18.25
N VAL A 209 -2.00 12.96 18.27
CA VAL A 209 -2.40 11.97 19.29
C VAL A 209 -1.48 10.75 19.24
N LEU A 210 -0.98 10.37 18.06
CA LEU A 210 0.04 9.32 17.97
C LEU A 210 1.38 9.80 18.51
N PRO A 211 2.13 8.95 19.23
CA PRO A 211 3.51 9.22 19.58
C PRO A 211 4.37 9.53 18.35
N LYS A 212 5.34 10.44 18.51
CA LYS A 212 6.24 10.88 17.43
C LYS A 212 6.93 9.70 16.71
N HIS A 213 7.42 8.72 17.47
CA HIS A 213 8.12 7.54 16.92
C HIS A 213 7.21 6.58 16.13
N MET A 214 5.89 6.78 16.15
CA MET A 214 4.93 6.05 15.30
C MET A 214 4.50 6.89 14.10
N ARG A 215 4.13 8.15 14.36
CA ARG A 215 3.51 9.02 13.34
C ARG A 215 4.49 9.51 12.28
N ASP A 216 5.75 9.77 12.65
CA ASP A 216 6.74 10.32 11.73
C ASP A 216 7.18 9.25 10.71
N PRO A 217 7.49 7.99 11.10
CA PRO A 217 7.75 6.93 10.13
C PRO A 217 6.60 6.69 9.14
N ILE A 218 5.35 6.88 9.55
CA ILE A 218 4.19 6.76 8.64
C ILE A 218 4.24 7.84 7.55
N LEU A 219 4.46 9.09 7.95
CA LEU A 219 4.57 10.22 7.02
C LEU A 219 5.77 10.03 6.09
N GLU A 220 6.93 9.68 6.66
CA GLU A 220 8.14 9.37 5.90
C GLU A 220 7.96 8.18 4.95
N GLY A 221 7.18 7.19 5.36
CA GLY A 221 6.78 6.03 4.56
C GLY A 221 6.05 6.46 3.30
N LEU A 222 4.99 7.26 3.44
CA LEU A 222 4.22 7.82 2.33
C LEU A 222 5.05 8.77 1.46
N LEU A 223 5.97 9.54 2.05
CA LEU A 223 6.91 10.40 1.31
C LEU A 223 7.95 9.62 0.50
N GLY A 224 8.01 8.29 0.62
CA GLY A 224 8.76 7.42 -0.29
C GLY A 224 8.10 7.23 -1.66
N CYS A 225 6.83 7.61 -1.80
CA CYS A 225 6.08 7.55 -3.06
C CYS A 225 6.45 8.67 -4.03
N ASP A 226 6.26 8.41 -5.32
CA ASP A 226 6.15 9.46 -6.33
C ASP A 226 4.76 10.11 -6.30
N ILE A 227 3.72 9.33 -5.99
CA ILE A 227 2.33 9.79 -5.95
C ILE A 227 1.62 9.20 -4.73
N VAL A 228 0.99 10.06 -3.93
CA VAL A 228 0.06 9.65 -2.87
C VAL A 228 -1.36 10.07 -3.26
N GLY A 229 -2.27 9.11 -3.34
CA GLY A 229 -3.68 9.32 -3.66
C GLY A 229 -4.58 9.19 -2.43
N PHE A 230 -5.65 9.98 -2.41
CA PHE A 230 -6.67 9.99 -1.36
C PHE A 230 -8.08 10.02 -1.98
N GLN A 231 -9.11 9.73 -1.19
CA GLN A 231 -10.50 9.79 -1.65
C GLN A 231 -11.02 11.20 -1.90
N SER A 232 -10.56 12.20 -1.13
CA SER A 232 -11.05 13.57 -1.22
C SER A 232 -9.93 14.61 -1.28
N SER A 233 -10.25 15.80 -1.81
CA SER A 233 -9.34 16.95 -1.78
C SER A 233 -9.07 17.45 -0.35
N LEU A 234 -10.00 17.23 0.58
CA LEU A 234 -9.82 17.57 1.99
C LEU A 234 -8.73 16.69 2.62
N ASP A 235 -8.73 15.39 2.32
CA ASP A 235 -7.70 14.47 2.81
C ASP A 235 -6.32 14.85 2.27
N VAL A 236 -6.23 15.24 0.99
CA VAL A 236 -4.99 15.76 0.40
C VAL A 236 -4.50 16.98 1.17
N ARG A 237 -5.38 17.97 1.42
CA ARG A 237 -5.02 19.18 2.18
C ARG A 237 -4.56 18.83 3.59
N ASN A 238 -5.28 17.94 4.28
CA ASN A 238 -4.92 17.52 5.63
C ASN A 238 -3.56 16.81 5.66
N PHE A 239 -3.28 15.95 4.68
CA PHE A 239 -1.98 15.26 4.58
C PHE A 239 -0.84 16.25 4.39
N LEU A 240 -0.98 17.20 3.47
CA LEU A 240 0.03 18.23 3.23
C LEU A 240 0.31 19.05 4.50
N LEU A 241 -0.74 19.55 5.17
CA LEU A 241 -0.60 20.26 6.44
C LEU A 241 0.03 19.36 7.52
N THR A 242 -0.27 18.05 7.50
CA THR A 242 0.31 17.09 8.46
C THR A 242 1.81 16.97 8.22
N CYS A 243 2.27 16.92 6.97
CA CYS A 243 3.68 16.93 6.61
C CYS A 243 4.36 18.24 7.04
N GLU A 244 3.73 19.39 6.79
CA GLU A 244 4.26 20.70 7.19
C GLU A 244 4.39 20.80 8.71
N GLU A 245 3.31 20.57 9.45
CA GLU A 245 3.30 20.80 10.90
C GLU A 245 4.05 19.74 11.71
N ASN A 246 4.06 18.47 11.28
CA ASN A 246 4.66 17.39 12.07
C ASN A 246 6.11 17.09 11.68
N LEU A 247 6.49 17.32 10.42
CA LEU A 247 7.86 17.10 9.94
C LEU A 247 8.60 18.39 9.64
N GLY A 248 7.94 19.55 9.62
CA GLY A 248 8.58 20.83 9.27
C GLY A 248 8.94 20.95 7.79
N LEU A 249 8.26 20.21 6.91
CA LEU A 249 8.54 20.19 5.48
C LEU A 249 7.82 21.35 4.77
N GLN A 250 8.42 21.84 3.69
CA GLN A 250 7.76 22.82 2.83
C GLN A 250 6.72 22.11 1.95
N VAL A 251 5.58 22.78 1.76
CA VAL A 251 4.48 22.31 0.93
C VAL A 251 4.18 23.33 -0.14
N ASP A 252 4.02 22.85 -1.38
CA ASP A 252 3.44 23.63 -2.46
C ASP A 252 1.95 23.28 -2.55
N GLU A 253 1.07 24.19 -2.11
CA GLU A 253 -0.38 23.98 -2.17
C GLU A 253 -0.93 23.97 -3.60
N HIS A 254 -0.28 24.68 -4.54
CA HIS A 254 -0.72 24.77 -5.94
C HIS A 254 -0.44 23.44 -6.66
N GLU A 255 0.79 22.94 -6.53
CA GLU A 255 1.22 21.67 -7.11
C GLU A 255 0.77 20.46 -6.28
N ARG A 256 0.24 20.68 -5.07
CA ARG A 256 -0.12 19.65 -4.08
C ARG A 256 1.06 18.72 -3.80
N ALA A 257 2.23 19.31 -3.62
CA ALA A 257 3.49 18.61 -3.47
C ALA A 257 4.15 18.91 -2.12
N VAL A 258 4.81 17.90 -1.55
CA VAL A 258 5.71 18.10 -0.41
C VAL A 258 7.12 18.26 -0.97
N VAL A 259 7.75 19.39 -0.70
CA VAL A 259 9.12 19.69 -1.11
C VAL A 259 10.04 19.22 0.01
N SER A 260 10.57 18.01 -0.14
CA SER A 260 11.74 17.61 0.63
C SER A 260 12.99 17.94 -0.19
N ALA A 261 13.98 18.57 0.45
CA ALA A 261 15.31 18.60 -0.14
C ALA A 261 15.72 17.12 -0.30
N ARG A 262 15.77 16.63 -1.54
CA ARG A 262 16.55 15.43 -1.83
C ARG A 262 17.92 15.75 -1.23
N ALA A 263 18.37 14.96 -0.26
CA ALA A 263 19.79 14.92 0.08
C ALA A 263 20.49 14.52 -1.22
N GLY A 264 20.87 15.52 -2.00
CA GLY A 264 21.62 15.34 -3.21
C GLY A 264 22.92 14.68 -2.82
N CYS A 265 23.29 13.66 -3.59
CA CYS A 265 24.68 13.29 -3.76
C CYS A 265 25.55 14.56 -3.86
N GLY A 266 26.61 14.61 -3.05
CA GLY A 266 27.62 15.67 -3.01
C GLY A 266 28.00 15.94 -1.55
N LEU A 267 29.13 15.50 -1.00
CA LEU A 267 30.47 15.25 -1.58
C LEU A 267 30.93 13.79 -1.42
#